data_AF-A0A849QYI7-F1
#
_entry.id   AF-A0A849QYI7-F1
#
_cell.length_a   1.000
_cell.length_b   1.000
_cell.length_c   1.000
_cell.angle_alpha   90.00
_cell.angle_beta   90.00
_cell.angle_gamma   90.00
#
_symmetry.space_group_name_H-M   'P 1'
#
loop_
_entity.id
_entity.type
_entity.pdbx_description
1 polymer ?
#
loop_
_entity_poly.entity_id
_entity_poly.type
_entity_poly.pdbx_seq_one_letter_code
_entity_poly.pdbx_strand_id
1 'polypeptide(L)'
;MSEEDLYLGRQPWSMAAEGILALIIGALILAWPGITLVTLTWIVGIFVLLAGICALVALIGSRKGQRGVLIAGGLLGIILGCIILAWPIGTTAVLLWLLMIWLVLYGIYRIVHAIRQPPED
;
A
#
# COMPACT_ATOMS: atom_id res chain seq x y z
N MET A 1 -50.36 -2.22 1.40
CA MET A 1 -48.90 -2.10 1.50
C MET A 1 -48.36 -3.51 1.26
N SER A 2 -48.04 -3.82 0.00
CA SER A 2 -47.81 -5.18 -0.51
C SER A 2 -46.34 -5.57 -0.36
N GLU A 3 -46.09 -6.85 -0.09
CA GLU A 3 -44.76 -7.44 0.07
C GLU A 3 -43.90 -7.42 -1.22
N GLU A 4 -44.47 -6.94 -2.33
CA GLU A 4 -43.82 -6.82 -3.64
C GLU A 4 -42.77 -5.69 -3.68
N ASP A 5 -42.91 -4.66 -2.84
CA ASP A 5 -41.96 -3.53 -2.80
C ASP A 5 -40.62 -3.89 -2.12
N LEU A 6 -40.54 -5.04 -1.42
CA LEU A 6 -39.33 -5.48 -0.71
C LEU A 6 -38.28 -6.12 -1.63
N TYR A 7 -38.60 -6.34 -2.93
CA TYR A 7 -37.68 -6.93 -3.91
C TYR A 7 -37.09 -5.93 -4.93
N LEU A 8 -37.46 -4.64 -4.87
CA LEU A 8 -37.01 -3.61 -5.82
C LEU A 8 -35.69 -2.91 -5.44
N GLY A 9 -34.75 -3.64 -4.83
CA GLY A 9 -33.49 -3.08 -4.32
C GLY A 9 -32.22 -3.49 -5.07
N ARG A 10 -32.30 -4.30 -6.13
CA ARG A 10 -31.12 -4.75 -6.89
C ARG A 10 -31.12 -4.07 -8.26
N GLN A 11 -30.51 -2.89 -8.35
CA GLN A 11 -30.27 -2.16 -9.60
C GLN A 11 -29.03 -2.77 -10.28
N PRO A 12 -29.14 -3.73 -11.23
CA PRO A 12 -27.96 -4.34 -11.88
C PRO A 12 -27.11 -3.32 -12.65
N TRP A 13 -27.70 -2.16 -12.98
CA TRP A 13 -27.03 -1.05 -13.63
C TRP A 13 -25.95 -0.40 -12.78
N SER A 14 -26.09 -0.38 -11.44
CA SER A 14 -25.04 0.17 -10.58
C SER A 14 -23.79 -0.71 -10.61
N MET A 15 -23.96 -2.03 -10.60
CA MET A 15 -22.87 -3.00 -10.71
C MET A 15 -22.16 -2.92 -12.07
N ALA A 16 -22.93 -2.82 -13.16
CA ALA A 16 -22.36 -2.68 -14.50
C ALA A 16 -21.62 -1.34 -14.68
N ALA A 17 -22.18 -0.24 -14.16
CA ALA A 17 -21.53 1.07 -14.20
C ALA A 17 -20.24 1.10 -13.36
N GLU A 18 -20.26 0.50 -12.18
CA GLU A 18 -19.08 0.35 -11.33
C GLU A 18 -17.98 -0.45 -12.04
N GLY A 19 -18.33 -1.56 -12.68
CA GLY A 19 -17.38 -2.39 -13.45
C GLY A 19 -16.77 -1.64 -14.63
N ILE A 20 -17.58 -0.92 -15.41
CA ILE A 20 -17.09 -0.09 -16.52
C ILE A 20 -16.17 1.02 -15.99
N LEU A 21 -16.56 1.69 -14.90
CA LEU A 21 -15.75 2.72 -14.27
C LEU A 21 -14.41 2.15 -13.77
N ALA A 22 -14.42 0.97 -13.14
CA ALA A 22 -13.23 0.28 -12.68
C ALA A 22 -12.30 -0.11 -13.85
N LEU A 23 -12.85 -0.56 -14.98
CA LEU A 23 -12.06 -0.85 -16.18
C LEU A 23 -11.41 0.41 -16.76
N ILE A 24 -12.14 1.52 -16.84
CA ILE A 24 -11.60 2.80 -17.32
C ILE A 24 -10.48 3.28 -16.40
N ILE A 25 -10.71 3.26 -15.07
CA ILE A 25 -9.70 3.65 -14.08
C ILE A 25 -8.48 2.74 -14.16
N GLY A 26 -8.68 1.42 -14.22
CA GLY A 26 -7.60 0.44 -14.32
C GLY A 26 -6.77 0.62 -15.60
N ALA A 27 -7.43 0.82 -16.75
CA ALA A 27 -6.75 1.07 -18.02
C ALA A 27 -5.94 2.38 -17.97
N LEU A 28 -6.48 3.44 -17.35
CA LEU A 28 -5.77 4.71 -17.20
C LEU A 28 -4.52 4.57 -16.33
N ILE A 29 -4.61 3.82 -15.23
CA ILE A 29 -3.46 3.50 -14.37
C ILE A 29 -2.38 2.71 -15.13
N LEU A 30 -2.79 1.70 -15.89
CA LEU A 30 -1.87 0.87 -16.68
C LEU A 30 -1.23 1.61 -17.84
N ALA A 31 -1.90 2.62 -18.40
CA ALA A 31 -1.34 3.46 -19.44
C ALA A 31 -0.25 4.41 -18.91
N TRP A 32 -0.32 4.81 -17.63
CA TRP A 32 0.62 5.77 -17.01
C TRP A 32 1.17 5.28 -15.67
N PRO A 33 1.81 4.08 -15.63
CA PRO A 33 2.18 3.44 -14.38
C PRO A 33 3.20 4.27 -13.58
N GLY A 34 4.09 4.99 -14.28
CA GLY A 34 5.08 5.86 -13.64
C GLY A 34 4.45 7.00 -12.83
N ILE A 35 3.43 7.67 -13.37
CA ILE A 35 2.76 8.79 -12.68
C ILE A 35 1.96 8.26 -11.48
N THR A 36 1.26 7.14 -11.64
CA THR A 36 0.49 6.54 -10.55
C THR A 36 1.39 6.14 -9.40
N LEU A 37 2.52 5.49 -9.67
CA LEU A 37 3.48 5.08 -8.63
C LEU A 37 4.11 6.28 -7.89
N VAL A 38 4.49 7.33 -8.62
CA VAL A 38 5.01 8.56 -8.01
C VAL A 38 3.95 9.23 -7.15
N THR A 39 2.70 9.30 -7.63
CA THR A 39 1.57 9.86 -6.86
C THR A 39 1.33 9.10 -5.57
N LEU A 40 1.32 7.76 -5.63
CA LEU A 40 1.22 6.93 -4.42
C LEU A 40 2.39 7.19 -3.47
N THR A 41 3.60 7.32 -3.99
CA THR A 41 4.80 7.59 -3.18
C THR A 41 4.69 8.93 -2.45
N TRP A 42 4.13 9.96 -3.08
CA TRP A 42 3.82 11.23 -2.42
C TRP A 42 2.82 11.06 -1.27
N ILE A 43 1.71 10.36 -1.51
CA ILE A 43 0.69 10.10 -0.50
C ILE A 43 1.29 9.36 0.70
N VAL A 44 2.09 8.32 0.44
CA VAL A 44 2.78 7.55 1.47
C VAL A 44 3.78 8.42 2.23
N GLY A 45 4.57 9.25 1.53
CA GLY A 45 5.53 10.15 2.17
C GLY A 45 4.88 11.13 3.14
N ILE A 46 3.76 11.74 2.73
CA ILE A 46 2.98 12.64 3.59
C ILE A 46 2.44 11.87 4.80
N PHE A 47 1.87 10.70 4.58
CA PHE A 47 1.31 9.88 5.66
C PHE A 47 2.38 9.46 6.68
N VAL A 48 3.56 9.02 6.22
CA VAL A 48 4.69 8.61 7.06
C VAL A 48 5.23 9.81 7.86
N LEU A 49 5.32 10.98 7.23
CA LEU A 49 5.72 12.21 7.91
C LEU A 49 4.73 12.58 9.03
N LEU A 50 3.43 12.57 8.73
CA LEU A 50 2.37 12.86 9.70
C LEU A 50 2.35 11.83 10.84
N ALA A 51 2.53 10.55 10.54
CA ALA A 51 2.63 9.51 11.55
C ALA A 51 3.83 9.72 12.48
N GLY A 52 4.98 10.14 11.93
CA GLY A 52 6.17 10.50 12.72
C GLY A 52 5.92 11.68 13.65
N ILE A 53 5.26 12.73 13.16
CA ILE A 53 4.86 13.89 13.97
C ILE A 53 3.89 13.47 15.09
N CYS A 54 2.87 12.67 14.78
CA CYS A 54 1.92 12.15 15.77
C CYS A 54 2.62 11.30 16.85
N ALA A 55 3.60 10.48 16.47
CA ALA A 55 4.40 9.71 17.42
C ALA A 55 5.21 10.62 18.36
N LEU A 56 5.74 11.74 17.87
CA LEU A 56 6.40 12.75 18.70
C LEU A 56 5.42 13.48 19.63
N VAL A 57 4.21 13.79 19.17
CA VAL A 57 3.18 14.41 20.03
C VAL A 57 2.72 13.44 21.13
N ALA A 58 2.62 12.15 20.83
CA ALA A 58 2.24 11.11 21.78
C ALA A 58 3.23 10.93 22.96
N LEU A 59 4.45 11.47 22.86
CA LEU A 59 5.41 11.46 23.97
C LEU A 59 4.94 12.24 25.19
N ILE A 60 4.12 13.27 24.99
CA ILE A 60 3.65 14.15 26.07
C ILE A 60 2.85 13.36 27.13
N GLY A 61 2.13 12.31 26.71
CA GLY A 61 1.32 11.46 27.60
C GLY A 61 1.91 10.07 27.91
N SER A 62 3.11 9.74 27.41
CA SER A 62 3.60 8.35 27.41
C SER A 62 4.41 7.94 28.63
N ARG A 63 4.17 6.69 29.11
CA ARG A 63 4.89 6.06 30.22
C ARG A 63 6.35 5.75 29.84
N LYS A 64 7.27 5.79 30.82
CA LYS A 64 8.74 5.66 30.61
C LYS A 64 9.16 4.49 29.71
N GLY A 65 8.49 3.33 29.78
CA GLY A 65 8.83 2.15 29.00
C GLY A 65 8.59 2.25 27.49
N GLN A 66 7.68 3.11 27.04
CA GLN A 66 7.35 3.27 25.60
C GLN A 66 8.04 4.48 24.95
N ARG A 67 8.65 5.37 25.75
CA ARG A 67 9.24 6.61 25.26
C ARG A 67 10.36 6.39 24.25
N GLY A 68 11.23 5.39 24.46
CA GLY A 68 12.31 5.09 23.53
C GLY A 68 11.81 4.70 22.14
N VAL A 69 10.76 3.86 22.09
CA VAL A 69 10.15 3.42 20.83
C VAL A 69 9.44 4.57 20.13
N LEU A 70 8.73 5.43 20.87
CA LEU A 70 8.04 6.59 20.29
C LEU A 70 8.99 7.66 19.76
N ILE A 71 10.11 7.91 20.45
CA ILE A 71 11.15 8.83 19.96
C ILE A 71 11.80 8.25 18.71
N ALA A 72 12.24 6.99 18.76
CA ALA A 72 12.87 6.36 17.62
C ALA A 72 11.92 6.28 16.42
N GLY A 73 10.69 5.82 16.63
CA GLY A 73 9.66 5.73 15.59
C GLY A 73 9.24 7.09 15.04
N GLY A 74 9.14 8.11 15.89
CA GLY A 74 8.81 9.48 15.48
C GLY A 74 9.91 10.12 14.65
N LEU A 75 11.17 10.07 15.11
CA LEU A 75 12.31 10.56 14.33
C LEU A 75 12.48 9.78 13.02
N LEU A 76 12.43 8.45 13.06
CA LEU A 76 12.53 7.63 11.86
C LEU A 76 11.40 7.94 10.88
N GLY A 77 10.16 8.06 11.35
CA GLY A 77 9.02 8.44 10.52
C GLY A 77 9.21 9.82 9.87
N ILE A 78 9.70 10.81 10.62
CA ILE A 78 9.96 12.15 10.05
C ILE A 78 11.08 12.10 9.02
N ILE A 79 12.20 11.46 9.34
CA ILE A 79 13.36 11.35 8.44
C ILE A 79 12.96 10.62 7.16
N LEU A 80 12.31 9.47 7.28
CA LEU A 80 11.83 8.68 6.14
C LEU A 80 10.80 9.46 5.33
N GLY A 81 9.83 10.10 5.99
CA GLY A 81 8.83 10.95 5.32
C GLY A 81 9.48 12.07 4.52
N CYS A 82 10.45 12.78 5.11
CA CYS A 82 11.20 13.82 4.43
C CYS A 82 12.02 13.28 3.24
N ILE A 83 12.67 12.11 3.38
CA ILE A 83 13.41 11.48 2.27
C ILE A 83 12.48 11.14 1.11
N ILE A 84 11.34 10.51 1.42
CA ILE A 84 10.33 10.12 0.42
C ILE A 84 9.81 11.34 -0.35
N LEU A 85 9.53 12.43 0.36
CA LEU A 85 9.00 13.67 -0.22
C LEU A 85 10.05 14.48 -0.98
N ALA A 86 11.31 14.45 -0.52
CA ALA A 86 12.40 15.12 -1.21
C ALA A 86 12.67 14.46 -2.57
N TRP A 87 12.74 13.13 -2.59
CA TRP A 87 13.08 12.33 -3.76
C TRP A 87 12.01 11.25 -4.06
N PRO A 88 10.82 11.65 -4.54
CA PRO A 88 9.72 10.71 -4.77
C PRO A 88 10.02 9.75 -5.92
N ILE A 89 10.69 10.23 -6.97
CA ILE A 89 11.08 9.40 -8.13
C ILE A 89 12.13 8.37 -7.71
N GLY A 90 13.14 8.79 -6.95
CA GLY A 90 14.20 7.90 -6.44
C GLY A 90 13.64 6.85 -5.50
N THR A 91 12.76 7.25 -4.57
CA THR A 91 12.09 6.32 -3.64
C THR A 91 11.24 5.31 -4.39
N THR A 92 10.46 5.75 -5.38
CA THR A 92 9.66 4.86 -6.23
C THR A 92 10.55 3.79 -6.88
N ALA A 93 11.69 4.23 -7.45
CA ALA A 93 12.63 3.31 -8.09
C ALA A 93 13.24 2.31 -7.11
N VAL A 94 13.66 2.76 -5.91
CA VAL A 94 14.22 1.88 -4.87
C VAL A 94 13.20 0.82 -4.45
N LEU A 95 11.94 1.22 -4.21
CA LEU A 95 10.87 0.29 -3.85
C LEU A 95 10.62 -0.74 -4.95
N LEU A 96 10.64 -0.31 -6.22
CA LEU A 96 10.53 -1.22 -7.36
C LEU A 96 11.71 -2.19 -7.42
N TRP A 97 12.95 -1.73 -7.24
CA TRP A 97 14.12 -2.61 -7.23
C TRP A 97 14.04 -3.66 -6.12
N LEU A 98 13.67 -3.26 -4.91
CA LEU A 98 13.47 -4.18 -3.79
C LEU A 98 12.38 -5.21 -4.10
N LEU A 99 11.26 -4.77 -4.68
CA LEU A 99 10.18 -5.65 -5.10
C LEU A 99 10.64 -6.65 -6.16
N MET A 100 11.39 -6.19 -7.17
CA MET A 100 11.89 -7.04 -8.26
C MET A 100 12.86 -8.11 -7.73
N ILE A 101 13.82 -7.71 -6.90
CA ILE A 101 14.76 -8.65 -6.28
C ILE A 101 14.01 -9.68 -5.43
N TRP A 102 13.06 -9.22 -4.61
CA TRP A 102 12.25 -10.11 -3.78
C TRP A 102 11.43 -11.11 -4.60
N LEU A 103 10.81 -10.67 -5.70
CA LEU A 103 10.04 -11.54 -6.58
C LEU A 103 10.90 -12.60 -7.26
N VAL A 104 12.12 -12.25 -7.67
CA VAL A 104 13.09 -13.21 -8.22
C VAL A 104 13.46 -14.26 -7.19
N LEU A 105 13.82 -13.83 -5.98
CA LEU A 105 14.15 -14.74 -4.87
C LEU A 105 12.97 -15.65 -4.51
N TYR A 106 11.77 -15.09 -4.43
CA TYR A 106 10.54 -15.83 -4.16
C TYR A 106 10.22 -16.85 -5.25
N GLY A 107 10.38 -16.47 -6.53
CA GLY A 107 10.20 -17.37 -7.67
C GLY A 107 11.16 -18.55 -7.63
N ILE A 108 12.45 -18.28 -7.37
CA ILE A 108 13.47 -19.33 -7.21
C ILE A 108 13.12 -20.25 -6.06
N TYR A 109 12.80 -19.69 -4.89
CA TYR A 109 12.39 -20.45 -3.71
C TYR A 109 11.25 -21.41 -4.02
N ARG A 110 10.20 -20.94 -4.73
CA ARG A 110 9.06 -21.77 -5.10
C ARG A 110 9.42 -22.90 -6.05
N ILE A 111 10.27 -22.65 -7.04
CA ILE A 111 10.72 -23.67 -7.99
C ILE A 111 11.53 -24.75 -7.25
N VAL A 112 12.48 -24.34 -6.39
CA VAL A 112 13.29 -25.27 -5.61
C VAL A 112 12.44 -26.12 -4.68
N HIS A 113 11.43 -25.52 -4.04
CA HIS A 113 10.51 -26.25 -3.17
C HIS A 113 9.63 -27.23 -3.95
N ALA A 114 9.10 -26.83 -5.12
CA ALA A 114 8.25 -27.70 -5.94
C ALA A 114 8.99 -28.97 -6.42
N ILE A 115 10.28 -28.84 -6.75
CA ILE A 115 11.11 -29.99 -7.18
C ILE A 115 11.39 -30.95 -6.01
N ARG A 116 11.37 -30.46 -4.77
CA ARG A 116 11.71 -31.27 -3.58
C ARG A 116 10.51 -32.00 -2.97
N GLN A 117 9.28 -31.70 -3.38
CA GLN A 117 8.11 -32.42 -2.89
C GLN A 117 8.00 -33.77 -3.62
N PRO A 118 8.11 -34.91 -2.91
CA PRO A 118 7.79 -36.21 -3.51
C PRO A 118 6.33 -36.23 -3.96
N PRO A 119 5.98 -36.95 -5.04
CA PRO A 119 4.58 -37.19 -5.36
C PRO A 119 3.92 -37.88 -4.16
N GLU A 120 2.88 -37.27 -3.61
CA GLU A 120 2.03 -37.92 -2.60
C GLU A 120 1.13 -38.92 -3.34
N ASP A 121 1.43 -40.21 -3.18
CA ASP A 121 0.71 -41.37 -3.70
C ASP A 121 -0.62 -41.66 -2.97
#